data_AF-A0A645IAF1-F1
#
_entry.id   AF-A0A645IAF1-F1
#
_cell.length_a   1.000
_cell.length_b   1.000
_cell.length_c   1.000
_cell.angle_alpha   90.00
_cell.angle_beta   90.00
_cell.angle_gamma   90.00
#
_symmetry.space_group_name_H-M   'P 1'
#
loop_
_entity.id
_entity.type
_entity.pdbx_description
1 polymer ?
#
loop_
_entity_poly.entity_id
_entity_poly.type
_entity_poly.pdbx_seq_one_letter_code
_entity_poly.pdbx_strand_id
1 'polypeptide(L)'
;MYYRGIALLSMQKYEEAAEDFTVFLDEVAPQMAASAEMADLPAWARNYRAAARMGSAKYEEAIADLTANIEEGSLKAISYYNRSLCYQSLGKNDLAEEDLMMSLMQEEAPPDVPKELSETNN
;
A
#
# COMPACT_ATOMS: atom_id res chain seq x y z
N MET A 1 -5.17 -10.95 -15.63
CA MET A 1 -4.93 -9.50 -15.77
C MET A 1 -3.81 -9.02 -14.85
N TYR A 2 -3.74 -9.47 -13.59
CA TYR A 2 -2.62 -9.19 -12.65
C TYR A 2 -1.21 -9.17 -13.26
N TYR A 3 -0.74 -10.27 -13.88
CA TYR A 3 0.61 -10.33 -14.46
C TYR A 3 0.81 -9.40 -15.67
N ARG A 4 -0.26 -9.12 -16.42
CA ARG A 4 -0.21 -8.13 -17.50
C ARG A 4 -0.08 -6.72 -16.93
N GLY A 5 -0.81 -6.40 -15.86
CA GLY A 5 -0.66 -5.14 -15.12
C GLY A 5 0.77 -4.87 -14.66
N ILE A 6 1.47 -5.89 -14.13
CA ILE A 6 2.89 -5.78 -13.73
C ILE A 6 3.79 -5.49 -14.95
N ALA A 7 3.56 -6.18 -16.06
CA ALA A 7 4.32 -5.91 -17.29
C ALA A 7 4.07 -4.48 -17.82
N LEU A 8 2.83 -4.00 -17.74
CA LEU A 8 2.45 -2.65 -18.15
C LEU A 8 3.11 -1.57 -17.28
N LEU A 9 3.26 -1.78 -15.97
CA LEU A 9 4.04 -0.90 -15.09
C LEU A 9 5.48 -0.74 -15.57
N SER A 10 6.13 -1.83 -15.98
CA SER A 10 7.49 -1.81 -16.52
C SER A 10 7.60 -1.06 -17.86
N MET A 11 6.48 -0.95 -18.58
CA MET A 11 6.35 -0.18 -19.82
C MET A 11 5.85 1.26 -19.58
N GLN A 12 5.69 1.69 -18.32
CA GLN A 12 5.12 2.99 -17.94
C GLN A 12 3.71 3.25 -18.48
N LYS A 13 2.98 2.16 -18.77
CA LYS A 13 1.59 2.19 -19.23
C LYS A 13 0.65 2.18 -18.02
N TYR A 14 0.64 3.31 -17.31
CA TYR A 14 0.07 3.41 -15.98
C TYR A 14 -1.44 3.24 -15.92
N GLU A 15 -2.20 3.89 -16.81
CA GLU A 15 -3.66 3.80 -16.84
C GLU A 15 -4.12 2.36 -17.13
N GLU A 16 -3.49 1.73 -18.12
CA GLU A 16 -3.77 0.35 -18.53
C GLU A 16 -3.39 -0.65 -17.42
N ALA A 17 -2.28 -0.40 -16.71
CA ALA A 17 -1.91 -1.19 -15.55
C ALA A 17 -2.93 -1.05 -14.42
N ALA A 18 -3.40 0.17 -14.13
CA ALA A 18 -4.39 0.41 -13.07
C ALA A 18 -5.74 -0.24 -13.37
N GLU A 19 -6.16 -0.27 -14.63
CA GLU A 19 -7.35 -0.99 -15.09
C GLU A 19 -7.20 -2.50 -14.87
N ASP A 20 -6.06 -3.08 -15.25
CA ASP A 20 -5.78 -4.50 -15.06
C ASP A 20 -5.83 -4.96 -13.60
N PHE A 21 -5.30 -4.14 -12.69
CA PHE A 21 -5.38 -4.41 -11.26
C PHE A 21 -6.79 -4.21 -10.71
N THR A 22 -7.56 -3.28 -11.27
CA THR A 22 -8.97 -3.09 -10.88
C THR A 22 -9.80 -4.32 -11.25
N VAL A 23 -9.69 -4.81 -12.48
CA VAL A 23 -10.39 -6.04 -12.89
C VAL A 23 -9.95 -7.23 -12.04
N PHE A 24 -8.65 -7.34 -11.71
CA PHE A 24 -8.20 -8.39 -10.81
C PHE A 24 -8.85 -8.29 -9.41
N LEU A 25 -8.87 -7.10 -8.82
CA LEU A 25 -9.42 -6.89 -7.48
C LEU A 25 -10.94 -7.09 -7.42
N ASP A 26 -11.67 -6.69 -8.47
CA ASP A 26 -13.13 -6.69 -8.47
C ASP A 26 -13.70 -8.04 -8.92
N GLU A 27 -13.07 -8.69 -9.91
CA GLU A 27 -13.61 -9.91 -10.52
C GLU A 27 -12.90 -11.17 -10.03
N VAL A 28 -11.58 -11.13 -9.89
CA VAL A 28 -10.79 -12.36 -9.68
C VAL A 28 -10.55 -12.61 -8.18
N ALA A 29 -10.09 -11.61 -7.44
CA ALA A 29 -9.75 -11.74 -6.03
C ALA A 29 -10.90 -12.30 -5.16
N PRO A 30 -12.17 -11.88 -5.31
CA PRO A 30 -13.26 -12.42 -4.50
C PRO A 30 -13.51 -13.92 -4.75
N GLN A 31 -13.22 -14.40 -5.96
CA GLN A 31 -13.36 -15.82 -6.33
C GLN A 31 -12.18 -16.66 -5.80
N MET A 32 -11.04 -16.03 -5.52
CA MET A 32 -9.82 -16.67 -4.99
C MET A 32 -9.82 -16.84 -3.47
N ALA A 33 -10.77 -16.23 -2.74
CA ALA A 33 -10.87 -16.28 -1.29
C ALA A 33 -10.98 -17.71 -0.70
N ALA A 34 -11.22 -18.72 -1.53
CA ALA A 34 -11.25 -20.13 -1.14
C ALA A 34 -9.87 -20.82 -1.06
N SER A 35 -8.79 -20.23 -1.59
CA SER A 35 -7.46 -20.84 -1.60
C SER A 35 -6.45 -20.03 -0.76
N ALA A 36 -5.99 -20.60 0.35
CA ALA A 36 -5.04 -19.97 1.27
C ALA A 36 -3.67 -19.63 0.64
N GLU A 37 -3.31 -20.27 -0.47
CA GLU A 37 -1.99 -20.11 -1.11
C GLU A 37 -1.77 -18.73 -1.75
N MET A 38 -2.81 -17.91 -1.93
CA MET A 38 -2.72 -16.61 -2.62
C MET A 38 -3.40 -15.46 -1.85
N ALA A 39 -3.54 -15.59 -0.53
CA ALA A 39 -4.24 -14.62 0.30
C ALA A 39 -3.68 -13.19 0.23
N ASP A 40 -2.38 -13.03 -0.07
CA ASP A 40 -1.71 -11.72 -0.13
C ASP A 40 -1.82 -11.02 -1.49
N LEU A 41 -2.26 -11.71 -2.55
CA LEU A 41 -2.33 -11.12 -3.90
C LEU A 41 -3.19 -9.86 -3.99
N PRO A 42 -4.35 -9.75 -3.33
CA PRO A 42 -5.14 -8.51 -3.34
C PRO A 42 -4.36 -7.33 -2.77
N ALA A 43 -3.61 -7.52 -1.68
CA ALA A 43 -2.80 -6.45 -1.09
C ALA A 43 -1.70 -5.98 -2.05
N TRP A 44 -1.02 -6.92 -2.71
CA TRP A 44 -0.03 -6.60 -3.74
C TRP A 44 -0.67 -5.92 -4.96
N ALA A 45 -1.84 -6.36 -5.40
CA ALA A 45 -2.56 -5.73 -6.51
C ALA A 45 -2.95 -4.28 -6.19
N ARG A 46 -3.42 -3.99 -4.97
CA ARG A 46 -3.66 -2.60 -4.52
C ARG A 46 -2.37 -1.79 -4.51
N ASN A 47 -1.26 -2.35 -4.01
CA ASN A 47 0.02 -1.64 -4.01
C ASN A 47 0.52 -1.34 -5.44
N TYR A 48 0.40 -2.28 -6.37
CA TYR A 48 0.78 -2.05 -7.77
C TYR A 48 -0.17 -1.08 -8.48
N ARG A 49 -1.48 -1.13 -8.17
CA ARG A 49 -2.44 -0.15 -8.67
C ARG A 49 -2.14 1.25 -8.13
N ALA A 50 -1.76 1.38 -6.87
CA ALA A 50 -1.31 2.62 -6.28
C ALA A 50 -0.06 3.16 -7.00
N ALA A 51 0.94 2.31 -7.25
CA ALA A 51 2.13 2.68 -8.01
C ALA A 51 1.80 3.17 -9.44
N ALA A 52 0.86 2.50 -10.13
CA ALA A 52 0.37 2.93 -11.42
C ALA A 52 -0.30 4.32 -11.32
N ARG A 53 -1.21 4.50 -10.35
CA ARG A 53 -1.90 5.77 -10.09
C ARG A 53 -0.93 6.90 -9.75
N MET A 54 0.12 6.63 -8.98
CA MET A 54 1.21 7.59 -8.72
C MET A 54 1.93 8.00 -10.01
N GLY A 55 2.21 7.04 -10.91
CA GLY A 55 2.79 7.31 -12.23
C GLY A 55 1.90 8.20 -13.11
N SER A 56 0.58 8.12 -12.94
CA SER A 56 -0.42 8.99 -13.58
C SER A 56 -0.79 10.25 -12.79
N ALA A 57 -0.06 10.58 -11.71
CA ALA A 57 -0.35 11.70 -10.79
C ALA A 57 -1.75 11.66 -10.13
N LYS A 58 -2.38 10.48 -10.03
CA LYS A 58 -3.65 10.23 -9.35
C LYS A 58 -3.43 9.90 -7.87
N TYR A 59 -2.84 10.83 -7.13
CA TYR A 59 -2.34 10.58 -5.78
C TYR A 59 -3.44 10.25 -4.77
N GLU A 60 -4.62 10.88 -4.85
CA GLU A 60 -5.76 10.57 -3.98
C GLU A 60 -6.27 9.14 -4.16
N GLU A 61 -6.34 8.66 -5.40
CA GLU A 61 -6.73 7.27 -5.69
C GLU A 61 -5.67 6.28 -5.19
N ALA A 62 -4.39 6.63 -5.30
CA ALA A 62 -3.31 5.82 -4.76
C ALA A 62 -3.37 5.76 -3.22
N ILE A 63 -3.65 6.88 -2.55
CA ILE A 63 -3.84 6.95 -1.10
C ILE A 63 -4.95 5.99 -0.64
N ALA A 64 -6.05 5.89 -1.38
CA ALA A 64 -7.15 4.99 -1.04
C ALA A 64 -6.71 3.51 -1.06
N ASP A 65 -5.96 3.10 -2.09
CA ASP A 65 -5.43 1.72 -2.19
C ASP A 65 -4.49 1.39 -1.04
N LEU A 66 -3.60 2.31 -0.71
CA LEU A 66 -2.59 2.13 0.33
C LEU A 66 -3.21 2.15 1.73
N THR A 67 -4.24 2.96 1.93
CA THR A 67 -5.01 2.99 3.18
C THR A 67 -5.75 1.67 3.40
N ALA A 68 -6.34 1.10 2.35
CA ALA A 68 -6.98 -0.22 2.46
C ALA A 68 -5.99 -1.31 2.91
N ASN A 69 -4.77 -1.32 2.38
CA ASN A 69 -3.72 -2.24 2.83
C ASN A 69 -3.36 -2.03 4.30
N ILE A 70 -3.20 -0.78 4.74
CA ILE A 70 -2.90 -0.44 6.14
C ILE A 70 -4.00 -0.93 7.09
N GLU A 71 -5.26 -0.69 6.73
CA GLU A 71 -6.44 -1.10 7.52
C GLU A 71 -6.58 -2.62 7.59
N GLU A 72 -6.30 -3.34 6.49
CA GLU A 72 -6.33 -4.80 6.44
C GLU A 72 -5.14 -5.47 7.14
N GLY A 73 -4.10 -4.71 7.51
CA GLY A 73 -2.92 -5.26 8.17
C GLY A 73 -1.84 -5.79 7.23
N SER A 74 -2.03 -5.69 5.93
CA SER A 74 -1.13 -6.24 4.90
C SER A 74 -0.19 -5.17 4.35
N LEU A 75 1.06 -5.52 4.08
CA LEU A 75 2.06 -4.63 3.46
C LEU A 75 2.18 -3.26 4.16
N LYS A 76 2.00 -3.19 5.48
CA LYS A 76 1.90 -1.92 6.22
C LYS A 76 3.09 -0.99 5.98
N ALA A 77 4.33 -1.49 6.13
CA ALA A 77 5.55 -0.73 5.87
C ALA A 77 5.52 -0.07 4.47
N ILE A 78 5.41 -0.90 3.43
CA ILE A 78 5.37 -0.45 2.03
C ILE A 78 4.21 0.51 1.77
N SER A 79 3.05 0.26 2.39
CA SER A 79 1.85 1.07 2.18
C SER A 79 1.97 2.44 2.82
N TYR A 80 2.51 2.53 4.04
CA TYR A 80 2.85 3.80 4.68
C TYR A 80 3.89 4.56 3.85
N TYR A 81 4.98 3.91 3.44
CA TYR A 81 5.99 4.53 2.60
C TYR A 81 5.40 5.12 1.31
N ASN A 82 4.67 4.34 0.52
CA ASN A 82 4.09 4.81 -0.73
C ASN A 82 3.04 5.92 -0.50
N ARG A 83 2.31 5.88 0.63
CA ARG A 83 1.28 6.88 0.94
C ARG A 83 1.92 8.21 1.35
N SER A 84 3.07 8.16 2.02
CA SER A 84 3.90 9.34 2.27
C SER A 84 4.32 10.05 0.98
N LEU A 85 4.73 9.29 -0.06
CA LEU A 85 5.11 9.85 -1.35
C LEU A 85 3.91 10.54 -2.05
N CYS A 86 2.71 9.97 -1.91
CA CYS A 86 1.48 10.59 -2.39
C CYS A 86 1.18 11.88 -1.63
N TYR A 87 1.27 11.88 -0.30
CA TYR A 87 1.06 13.07 0.52
C TYR A 87 2.07 14.17 0.21
N GLN A 88 3.34 13.82 0.03
CA GLN A 88 4.37 14.76 -0.40
C GLN A 88 4.03 15.37 -1.77
N SER A 89 3.58 14.56 -2.73
CA SER A 89 3.18 15.03 -4.06
C SER A 89 1.97 15.99 -4.01
N LEU A 90 1.12 15.85 -2.99
CA LEU A 90 -0.02 16.73 -2.72
C LEU A 90 0.32 17.92 -1.81
N GLY A 91 1.58 18.09 -1.40
CA GLY A 91 2.03 19.15 -0.50
C GLY A 91 1.60 18.98 0.96
N LYS A 92 1.12 17.78 1.36
CA LYS A 92 0.70 17.45 2.72
C LYS A 92 1.88 16.89 3.52
N ASN A 93 2.89 17.74 3.75
CA ASN A 93 4.18 17.31 4.30
C ASN A 93 4.07 16.69 5.70
N ASP A 94 3.22 17.23 6.58
CA ASP A 94 3.03 16.70 7.94
C ASP A 94 2.55 15.25 7.93
N LEU A 95 1.59 14.93 7.06
CA LEU A 95 1.08 13.56 6.89
C LEU A 95 2.12 12.64 6.23
N ALA A 96 2.97 13.17 5.35
CA ALA A 96 4.05 12.41 4.74
C ALA A 96 5.11 12.03 5.78
N GLU A 97 5.49 12.95 6.66
CA GLU A 97 6.44 12.68 7.75
C GLU A 97 5.90 11.63 8.72
N GLU A 98 4.63 11.75 9.12
CA GLU A 98 3.96 10.75 9.96
C GLU A 98 3.99 9.36 9.30
N ASP A 99 3.60 9.26 8.03
CA ASP A 99 3.60 7.98 7.31
C ASP A 99 5.02 7.41 7.15
N LEU A 100 6.05 8.23 6.93
CA LEU A 100 7.44 7.75 6.90
C LEU A 100 7.87 7.17 8.24
N MET A 101 7.53 7.81 9.36
CA MET A 101 7.80 7.27 10.70
C MET A 101 7.06 5.95 10.92
N MET A 102 5.78 5.89 10.54
CA MET A 102 4.99 4.66 10.64
C MET A 102 5.58 3.53 9.81
N SER A 103 6.08 3.81 8.60
CA SER A 103 6.74 2.82 7.75
C SER A 103 7.94 2.18 8.44
N LEU A 104 8.83 3.00 9.02
CA LEU A 104 10.04 2.53 9.71
C LEU A 104 9.70 1.65 10.92
N MET A 105 8.68 2.03 11.70
CA MET A 105 8.20 1.23 12.84
C MET A 105 7.59 -0.12 12.44
N GLN A 106 7.27 -0.36 11.18
CA GLN A 106 6.80 -1.66 10.69
C GLN A 106 7.93 -2.56 10.19
N GLU A 107 9.02 -1.96 9.69
CA GLU A 107 10.24 -2.69 9.29
C GLU A 107 11.08 -3.08 10.49
N GLU A 108 11.05 -2.25 11.53
CA GLU A 108 11.61 -2.55 12.85
C GLU A 108 10.50 -3.03 13.78
N ALA A 109 10.37 -4.34 13.99
CA ALA A 109 9.97 -4.75 15.34
C ALA A 109 11.05 -4.17 16.27
N PRO A 110 10.73 -3.25 17.18
CA PRO A 110 11.77 -2.57 17.94
C PRO A 110 12.60 -3.63 18.68
N PRO A 111 13.94 -3.54 18.68
CA PRO A 111 14.74 -4.38 19.55
C PRO A 111 14.42 -3.98 20.99
N ASP A 112 13.57 -4.76 21.65
CA ASP A 112 13.16 -4.64 23.06
C ASP A 112 13.05 -3.19 23.55
N VAL A 113 11.89 -2.55 23.39
CA VAL A 113 11.55 -1.44 24.29
C VAL A 113 11.18 -2.08 25.62
N PRO A 114 11.97 -1.91 26.71
CA PRO A 114 11.60 -2.46 27.99
C PRO A 114 10.24 -1.89 28.40
N LYS A 115 9.37 -2.77 28.90
CA LYS A 115 7.97 -2.53 29.31
C LYS A 115 7.78 -1.41 30.35
N GLU A 116 8.84 -0.76 30.79
CA GLU A 116 8.88 0.15 31.94
C GLU A 116 8.54 1.61 31.60
N LEU A 117 8.42 1.96 30.31
CA LEU A 117 8.04 3.33 29.90
C LEU A 117 6.53 3.54 29.68
N SER A 118 5.68 2.51 29.90
CA SER A 118 4.22 2.65 29.82
C SER A 118 3.50 2.77 31.18
N GLU A 119 4.23 2.77 32.32
CA GLU A 119 3.60 2.77 33.65
C GLU A 119 4.05 3.91 34.60
N THR A 120 4.48 5.05 34.07
CA THR A 120 4.56 6.27 34.91
C THR A 120 3.96 7.47 34.19
N ASN A 121 2.63 7.63 34.33
CA ASN A 121 1.95 8.90 34.61
C ASN A 121 0.42 8.77 34.44
N ASN A 122 -0.26 8.15 35.40
CA ASN A 122 -1.38 8.69 36.20
C ASN A 122 -2.07 7.59 36.99
#